data_AF-A0A0D2YCV3-F1
#
_entry.id   AF-A0A0D2YCV3-F1
#
_cell.length_a   1.000
_cell.length_b   1.000
_cell.length_c   1.000
_cell.angle_alpha   90.00
_cell.angle_beta   90.00
_cell.angle_gamma   90.00
#
_symmetry.space_group_name_H-M   'P 1'
#
loop_
_entity.id
_entity.type
_entity.pdbx_description
1 polymer ?
#
loop_
_entity_poly.entity_id
_entity_poly.type
_entity_poly.pdbx_seq_one_letter_code
_entity_poly.pdbx_strand_id
1 'polypeptide(L)'
;MRRQPDAQFQHKDAALPGVVIEVSYTQDRRRLPKIAKEYIHHSDGDIKVAVCIDINSGSESTISLWKPRFTPVEDSDEVTMHIEQVVQSHPFRTATGSPMNRGSKLTLDLHDFAPDELAQDYPNIPISIPYSKIYDFLNTAEQLHQSRESKNAKGVRSTRRVKKRKLSSSPVEELAPEDEERFTAKEESADAKEKKQDGDFEPQTAKRRA
;
A
#
# COMPACT_ATOMS: atom_id res chain seq x y z
N MET A 1 7.88 -4.42 -9.15
CA MET A 1 6.44 -4.14 -8.84
C MET A 1 6.33 -2.66 -8.47
N ARG A 2 5.56 -1.85 -9.21
CA ARG A 2 5.41 -0.41 -8.88
C ARG A 2 4.21 -0.25 -7.94
N ARG A 3 4.46 -0.30 -6.63
CA ARG A 3 3.47 0.06 -5.61
C ARG A 3 3.57 1.55 -5.31
N GLN A 4 2.45 2.20 -5.07
CA GLN A 4 2.38 3.58 -4.60
C GLN A 4 1.80 3.54 -3.19
N PRO A 5 2.62 3.81 -2.15
CA PRO A 5 2.10 3.91 -0.80
C PRO A 5 1.19 5.13 -0.66
N ASP A 6 0.27 5.09 0.30
CA ASP A 6 -0.60 6.24 0.61
C ASP A 6 0.20 7.48 1.02
N ALA A 7 1.33 7.27 1.70
CA ALA A 7 2.34 8.30 1.92
C ALA A 7 3.75 7.70 2.03
N GLN A 8 4.75 8.51 1.72
CA GLN A 8 6.16 8.13 1.86
C GLN A 8 7.01 9.31 2.29
N PHE A 9 8.12 9.02 2.97
CA PHE A 9 9.22 9.95 3.17
C PHE A 9 10.47 9.39 2.49
N GLN A 10 11.06 10.20 1.60
CA GLN A 10 12.27 9.85 0.88
C GLN A 10 13.35 10.89 1.15
N HIS A 11 14.51 10.41 1.60
CA HIS A 11 15.71 11.23 1.65
C HIS A 11 16.14 11.59 0.22
N LYS A 12 16.53 12.85 0.01
CA LYS A 12 16.84 13.40 -1.33
C LYS A 12 17.94 12.62 -2.07
N ASP A 13 18.87 12.04 -1.32
CA ASP A 13 20.03 11.30 -1.84
C ASP A 13 19.81 9.78 -1.84
N ALA A 14 18.64 9.29 -1.39
CA ALA A 14 18.29 7.87 -1.38
C ALA A 14 17.47 7.48 -2.61
N ALA A 15 17.73 6.28 -3.16
CA ALA A 15 17.01 5.77 -4.33
C ALA A 15 15.55 5.38 -4.02
N LEU A 16 15.30 4.92 -2.79
CA LEU A 16 14.00 4.48 -2.28
C LEU A 16 13.61 5.28 -1.02
N PRO A 17 12.31 5.37 -0.68
CA PRO A 17 11.88 5.98 0.57
C PRO A 17 12.34 5.16 1.78
N GLY A 18 12.73 5.81 2.87
CA GLY A 18 13.04 5.11 4.13
C GLY A 18 11.78 4.70 4.89
N VAL A 19 10.73 5.54 4.83
CA VAL A 19 9.46 5.32 5.53
C VAL A 19 8.31 5.32 4.55
N VAL A 20 7.47 4.29 4.62
CA VAL A 20 6.19 4.21 3.90
C VAL A 20 5.03 4.05 4.87
N ILE A 21 3.88 4.64 4.52
CA ILE A 21 2.65 4.59 5.31
C ILE A 21 1.55 4.04 4.42
N GLU A 22 0.82 3.07 4.95
CA GLU A 22 -0.34 2.44 4.33
C GLU A 22 -1.54 2.49 5.27
N VAL A 23 -2.70 2.84 4.71
CA VAL A 23 -3.94 2.99 5.46
C VAL A 23 -4.99 2.07 4.84
N SER A 24 -5.42 1.05 5.57
CA SER A 24 -6.56 0.22 5.13
C SER A 24 -7.84 0.66 5.81
N TYR A 25 -8.91 0.82 5.03
CA TYR A 25 -10.26 0.93 5.56
C TYR A 25 -10.97 -0.42 5.44
N THR A 26 -11.50 -0.96 6.55
CA THR A 26 -12.39 -2.15 6.77
C THR A 26 -12.32 -3.40 5.87
N GLN A 27 -12.17 -3.24 4.56
CA GLN A 27 -12.25 -4.29 3.54
C GLN A 27 -10.92 -5.03 3.33
N ASP A 28 -9.77 -4.43 3.69
CA ASP A 28 -8.45 -4.96 3.28
C ASP A 28 -7.42 -5.17 4.43
N ARG A 29 -7.84 -5.22 5.70
CA ARG A 29 -6.93 -5.36 6.85
C ARG A 29 -5.94 -6.53 6.75
N ARG A 30 -6.36 -7.64 6.13
CA ARG A 30 -5.54 -8.85 5.98
C ARG A 30 -4.36 -8.64 5.03
N ARG A 31 -4.39 -7.58 4.22
CA ARG A 31 -3.35 -7.27 3.24
C ARG A 31 -2.22 -6.42 3.83
N LEU A 32 -2.48 -5.61 4.84
CA LEU A 32 -1.46 -4.70 5.42
C LEU A 32 -0.15 -5.42 5.83
N PRO A 33 -0.18 -6.57 6.55
CA PRO A 33 1.05 -7.29 6.86
C PRO A 33 1.81 -7.78 5.62
N LYS A 34 1.07 -8.20 4.59
CA LYS A 34 1.67 -8.65 3.32
C LYS A 34 2.31 -7.46 2.59
N ILE A 35 1.61 -6.33 2.53
CA ILE A 35 2.10 -5.10 1.88
C ILE A 35 3.36 -4.58 2.58
N ALA A 36 3.36 -4.51 3.91
CA ALA A 36 4.54 -4.10 4.68
C ALA A 36 5.76 -4.99 4.40
N LYS A 37 5.55 -6.32 4.42
CA LYS A 37 6.60 -7.29 4.10
C LYS A 37 7.10 -7.14 2.67
N GLU A 38 6.22 -6.92 1.70
CA GLU A 38 6.61 -6.74 0.31
C GLU A 38 7.41 -5.45 0.08
N TYR A 39 7.08 -4.35 0.76
CA TYR A 39 7.88 -3.13 0.69
C TYR A 39 9.31 -3.39 1.18
N ILE A 40 9.45 -3.97 2.38
CA ILE A 40 10.76 -4.24 2.97
C ILE A 40 11.53 -5.28 2.15
N HIS A 41 10.87 -6.38 1.75
CA HIS A 41 11.50 -7.46 0.99
C HIS A 41 11.97 -7.03 -0.40
N HIS A 42 11.15 -6.32 -1.17
CA HIS A 42 11.50 -5.94 -2.55
C HIS A 42 12.39 -4.69 -2.64
N SER A 43 12.71 -4.07 -1.50
CA SER A 43 13.69 -3.00 -1.40
C SER A 43 15.00 -3.46 -0.75
N ASP A 44 15.15 -4.77 -0.50
CA ASP A 44 16.30 -5.33 0.23
C ASP A 44 16.56 -4.63 1.58
N GLY A 45 15.51 -4.07 2.18
CA GLY A 45 15.53 -3.35 3.45
C GLY A 45 15.90 -1.86 3.36
N ASP A 46 16.01 -1.28 2.17
CA ASP A 46 16.16 0.18 1.98
C ASP A 46 14.92 0.94 2.45
N ILE A 47 13.73 0.33 2.32
CA ILE A 47 12.54 0.77 3.06
C ILE A 47 12.69 0.25 4.50
N LYS A 48 13.28 1.08 5.35
CA LYS A 48 13.57 0.77 6.76
C LYS A 48 12.31 0.65 7.63
N VAL A 49 11.22 1.32 7.25
CA VAL A 49 9.96 1.30 8.01
C VAL A 49 8.73 1.24 7.10
N ALA A 50 7.84 0.31 7.42
CA ALA A 50 6.44 0.34 6.96
C ALA A 50 5.48 0.54 8.15
N VAL A 51 4.77 1.66 8.15
CA VAL A 51 3.68 1.98 9.10
C VAL A 51 2.36 1.58 8.47
N CYS A 52 1.62 0.70 9.13
CA CYS A 52 0.31 0.25 8.66
C CYS A 52 -0.78 0.66 9.65
N ILE A 53 -1.75 1.45 9.18
CA ILE A 53 -2.90 1.92 9.96
C ILE A 53 -4.14 1.19 9.47
N ASP A 54 -4.72 0.35 10.32
CA ASP A 54 -6.00 -0.32 10.04
C ASP A 54 -7.14 0.51 10.66
N ILE A 55 -7.91 1.17 9.81
CA ILE A 55 -9.12 1.91 10.19
C ILE A 55 -10.31 0.97 10.01
N ASN A 56 -10.91 0.57 11.13
CA ASN A 56 -12.05 -0.32 11.11
C ASN A 56 -13.35 0.38 11.55
N SER A 57 -14.48 -0.09 11.03
CA SER A 57 -15.83 0.24 11.49
C SER A 57 -16.46 -1.04 12.02
N GLY A 58 -16.67 -1.09 13.34
CA GLY A 58 -17.13 -2.29 14.04
C GLY A 58 -16.04 -3.09 14.76
N SER A 59 -14.75 -2.79 14.54
CA SER A 59 -13.66 -3.21 15.43
C SER A 59 -12.72 -2.06 15.75
N GLU A 60 -11.73 -2.31 16.61
CA GLU A 60 -10.71 -1.32 16.94
C GLU A 60 -9.90 -0.90 15.72
N SER A 61 -9.53 0.37 15.66
CA SER A 61 -8.50 0.85 14.73
C SER A 61 -7.13 0.63 15.35
N THR A 62 -6.21 0.06 14.58
CA THR A 62 -4.90 -0.37 15.07
C THR A 62 -3.78 0.21 14.23
N ILE A 63 -2.59 0.28 14.82
CA ILE A 63 -1.36 0.62 14.12
C ILE A 63 -0.35 -0.52 14.28
N SER A 64 0.34 -0.83 13.20
CA SER A 64 1.48 -1.74 13.21
C SER A 64 2.69 -1.11 12.55
N LEU A 65 3.86 -1.51 13.01
CA LEU A 65 5.16 -1.01 12.55
C LEU A 65 6.01 -2.21 12.18
N TRP A 66 6.60 -2.16 11.00
CA TRP A 66 7.43 -3.23 10.46
C TRP A 66 8.80 -2.69 10.10
N LYS A 67 9.86 -3.41 10.47
CA LYS A 67 11.26 -3.03 10.20
C LYS A 67 12.04 -4.24 9.65
N PRO A 68 13.03 -4.03 8.76
CA PRO A 68 14.04 -5.04 8.48
C PRO A 68 14.95 -5.21 9.70
N ARG A 69 15.45 -6.43 9.88
CA ARG A 69 16.47 -6.76 10.86
C ARG A 69 17.51 -7.63 10.18
N PHE A 70 18.77 -7.21 10.23
CA PHE A 70 19.87 -7.91 9.59
C PHE A 70 20.66 -8.71 10.64
N THR A 71 20.96 -9.96 10.32
CA THR A 71 21.83 -10.83 11.13
C THR A 71 23.01 -11.30 10.28
N PRO A 72 24.26 -11.16 10.74
CA PRO A 72 25.42 -11.67 10.00
C PRO A 72 25.34 -13.17 9.76
N VAL A 73 25.84 -13.62 8.60
CA VAL A 73 26.05 -15.05 8.32
C VAL A 73 27.45 -15.44 8.82
N GLU A 74 27.56 -16.56 9.53
CA GLU A 74 28.86 -17.05 10.02
C GLU A 74 29.84 -17.25 8.85
N ASP A 75 31.09 -16.81 9.05
CA ASP A 75 32.19 -16.93 8.08
C ASP A 75 31.92 -16.32 6.69
N SER A 76 31.05 -15.30 6.61
CA SER A 76 30.74 -14.57 5.37
C SER A 76 30.55 -13.08 5.62
N ASP A 77 30.77 -12.25 4.59
CA ASP A 77 30.42 -10.82 4.59
C ASP A 77 28.91 -10.60 4.31
N GLU A 78 28.14 -11.67 4.14
CA GLU A 78 26.71 -11.62 3.87
C GLU A 78 25.87 -11.41 5.14
N VAL A 79 24.71 -10.79 4.97
CA VAL A 79 23.70 -10.63 6.01
C VAL A 79 22.39 -11.29 5.60
N THR A 80 21.73 -11.95 6.55
CA THR A 80 20.36 -12.43 6.37
C THR A 80 19.39 -11.34 6.83
N MET A 81 18.46 -10.95 5.94
CA MET A 81 17.39 -10.00 6.28
C MET A 81 16.15 -10.73 6.79
N HIS A 82 15.71 -10.35 7.97
CA HIS A 82 14.43 -10.70 8.57
C HIS A 82 13.50 -9.49 8.55
N ILE A 83 12.19 -9.73 8.60
CA ILE A 83 11.18 -8.67 8.70
C ILE A 83 10.44 -8.84 10.02
N GLU A 84 10.57 -7.84 10.89
CA GLU A 84 10.02 -7.85 12.24
C GLU A 84 8.81 -6.91 12.36
N GLN A 85 7.76 -7.36 13.04
CA GLN A 85 6.64 -6.52 13.44
C GLN A 85 6.92 -5.92 14.83
N VAL A 86 7.55 -4.75 14.85
CA VAL A 86 7.96 -4.06 16.08
C VAL A 86 6.76 -3.57 16.90
N VAL A 87 5.68 -3.13 16.24
CA VAL A 87 4.40 -2.81 16.89
C VAL A 87 3.33 -3.78 16.41
N GLN A 88 2.86 -4.63 17.30
CA GLN A 88 1.89 -5.69 17.01
C GLN A 88 0.46 -5.18 17.07
N SER A 89 0.00 -4.57 15.97
CA SER A 89 -1.40 -4.15 15.75
C SER A 89 -2.03 -3.49 16.99
N HIS A 90 -1.34 -2.49 17.55
CA HIS A 90 -1.70 -1.90 18.82
C HIS A 90 -2.89 -0.93 18.63
N PRO A 91 -4.00 -1.09 19.37
CA PRO A 91 -5.18 -0.28 19.14
C PRO A 91 -4.98 1.16 19.61
N PHE A 92 -5.51 2.12 18.85
CA PHE A 92 -5.55 3.54 19.23
C PHE A 92 -6.97 4.11 19.26
N ARG A 93 -7.96 3.35 18.77
CA ARG A 93 -9.36 3.72 18.76
C ARG A 93 -10.25 2.48 18.92
N THR A 94 -11.30 2.58 19.73
CA THR A 94 -12.33 1.54 19.89
C THR A 94 -13.19 1.41 18.64
N ALA A 95 -13.94 0.31 18.54
CA ALA A 95 -14.98 0.11 17.52
C ALA A 95 -16.06 1.21 17.49
N THR A 96 -16.29 1.87 18.63
CA THR A 96 -17.26 2.95 18.79
C THR A 96 -16.68 4.35 18.51
N GLY A 97 -15.42 4.44 18.10
CA GLY A 97 -14.76 5.71 17.79
C GLY A 97 -14.21 6.47 19.00
N SER A 98 -14.11 5.82 20.16
CA SER A 98 -13.47 6.41 21.35
C SER A 98 -11.96 6.16 21.34
N PRO A 99 -11.12 7.07 21.83
CA PRO A 99 -9.67 6.88 21.83
C PRO A 99 -9.24 5.80 22.83
N MET A 100 -8.22 5.03 22.46
CA MET A 100 -7.62 3.97 23.28
C MET A 100 -6.10 4.20 23.40
N ASN A 101 -5.48 3.67 24.45
CA ASN A 101 -4.02 3.72 24.64
C ASN A 101 -3.43 5.14 24.51
N ARG A 102 -4.10 6.14 25.11
CA ARG A 102 -3.71 7.56 25.00
C ARG A 102 -2.28 7.86 25.47
N GLY A 103 -1.73 7.06 26.38
CA GLY A 103 -0.35 7.17 26.85
C GLY A 103 0.68 6.54 25.90
N SER A 104 0.23 5.74 24.93
CA SER A 104 1.09 5.10 23.94
C SER A 104 1.49 6.07 22.83
N LYS A 105 2.62 5.78 22.21
CA LYS A 105 3.22 6.58 21.14
C LYS A 105 3.83 5.66 20.09
N LEU A 106 3.65 6.01 18.82
CA LEU A 106 4.43 5.45 17.73
C LEU A 106 5.82 6.07 17.82
N THR A 107 6.87 5.26 17.86
CA THR A 107 8.25 5.75 17.88
C THR A 107 8.95 5.25 16.64
N LEU A 108 9.51 6.19 15.87
CA LEU A 108 10.43 5.96 14.77
C LEU A 108 11.80 6.47 15.20
N ASP A 109 12.85 6.01 14.55
CA ASP A 109 14.21 6.44 14.79
C ASP A 109 14.66 7.30 13.61
N LEU A 110 15.49 8.33 13.81
CA LEU A 110 15.93 9.19 12.71
C LEU A 110 16.63 8.40 11.59
N HIS A 111 17.35 7.33 11.95
CA HIS A 111 17.97 6.42 10.98
C HIS A 111 16.97 5.64 10.13
N ASP A 112 15.69 5.54 10.53
CA ASP A 112 14.66 4.90 9.70
C ASP A 112 14.35 5.68 8.41
N PHE A 113 14.78 6.94 8.30
CA PHE A 113 14.41 7.82 7.19
C PHE A 113 15.39 7.78 6.00
N ALA A 114 16.49 7.03 6.13
CA ALA A 114 17.51 6.90 5.09
C ALA A 114 18.28 5.55 5.19
N PRO A 115 18.95 5.12 4.11
CA PRO A 115 19.98 4.07 4.15
C PRO A 115 21.07 4.34 5.19
N ASP A 116 21.73 3.28 5.67
CA ASP A 116 22.68 3.36 6.79
C ASP A 116 23.89 4.23 6.43
N GLU A 117 24.34 4.20 5.17
CA GLU A 117 25.44 5.00 4.63
C GLU A 117 25.14 6.51 4.67
N LEU A 118 23.86 6.88 4.56
CA LEU A 118 23.42 8.28 4.63
C LEU A 118 23.11 8.71 6.07
N ALA A 119 22.84 7.76 6.96
CA ALA A 119 22.46 8.01 8.34
C ALA A 119 23.65 7.99 9.33
N GLN A 120 24.78 7.36 8.96
CA GLN A 120 25.92 7.09 9.86
C GLN A 120 26.47 8.33 10.60
N ASP A 121 26.45 9.51 9.96
CA ASP A 121 27.00 10.75 10.51
C ASP A 121 26.01 11.51 11.42
N TYR A 122 24.78 11.01 11.54
CA TYR A 122 23.72 11.66 12.32
C TYR A 122 23.39 10.86 13.58
N PRO A 123 23.03 11.54 14.69
CA PRO A 123 22.58 10.84 15.88
C PRO A 123 21.24 10.13 15.63
N ASN A 124 21.12 8.89 16.10
CA ASN A 124 19.87 8.16 15.97
C ASN A 124 18.86 8.59 17.05
N ILE A 125 18.11 9.65 16.78
CA ILE A 125 17.18 10.28 17.74
C ILE A 125 15.77 9.69 17.55
N PRO A 126 15.04 9.35 18.62
CA PRO A 126 13.66 8.89 18.51
C PRO A 126 12.69 10.02 18.18
N ILE A 127 11.84 9.80 17.19
CA ILE A 127 10.73 10.65 16.76
C ILE A 127 9.43 9.97 17.20
N SER A 128 8.71 10.59 18.15
CA SER A 128 7.48 10.02 18.72
C SER A 128 6.22 10.75 18.29
N ILE A 129 5.20 9.99 17.88
CA ILE A 129 3.84 10.48 17.58
C ILE A 129 2.87 9.86 18.59
N PRO A 130 2.28 10.64 19.51
CA PRO A 130 1.28 10.13 20.46
C PRO A 130 0.05 9.57 19.76
N TYR A 131 -0.54 8.51 20.33
CA TYR A 131 -1.75 7.90 19.77
C TYR A 131 -2.95 8.85 19.81
N SER A 132 -2.98 9.79 20.76
CA SER A 132 -3.97 10.86 20.77
C SER A 132 -3.93 11.72 19.50
N LYS A 133 -2.74 12.04 18.97
CA LYS A 133 -2.59 12.79 17.72
C LYS A 133 -3.08 11.98 16.52
N ILE A 134 -2.76 10.68 16.48
CA ILE A 134 -3.22 9.78 15.41
C ILE A 134 -4.75 9.67 15.43
N TYR A 135 -5.35 9.55 16.62
CA TYR A 135 -6.80 9.60 16.82
C TYR A 135 -7.41 10.91 16.32
N ASP A 136 -6.82 12.06 16.67
CA ASP A 136 -7.30 13.38 16.23
C ASP A 136 -7.22 13.54 14.71
N PHE A 137 -6.15 13.05 14.07
CA PHE A 137 -6.02 13.04 12.61
C PHE A 137 -7.13 12.22 11.96
N LEU A 138 -7.41 11.03 12.49
CA LEU A 138 -8.46 10.18 11.97
C LEU A 138 -9.84 10.82 12.10
N ASN A 139 -10.16 11.39 13.26
CA ASN A 139 -11.42 12.12 13.46
C ASN A 139 -11.55 13.30 12.50
N THR A 140 -10.47 14.07 12.30
CA THR A 140 -10.46 15.19 11.36
C THR A 140 -10.71 14.70 9.94
N ALA A 141 -10.09 13.59 9.53
CA ALA A 141 -10.27 12.99 8.22
C ALA A 141 -11.71 12.49 8.00
N GLU A 142 -12.31 11.84 9.00
CA GLU A 142 -13.70 11.36 8.93
C GLU A 142 -14.71 12.52 8.89
N GLN A 143 -14.50 13.58 9.67
CA GLN A 143 -15.33 14.78 9.62
C GLN A 143 -15.24 15.45 8.23
N LEU A 144 -14.03 15.56 7.68
CA LEU A 144 -13.83 16.06 6.31
C LEU A 144 -14.54 15.16 5.28
N HIS A 145 -14.46 13.85 5.43
CA HIS A 145 -15.12 12.90 4.54
C HIS A 145 -16.65 13.03 4.60
N GLN A 146 -17.24 13.01 5.80
CA GLN A 146 -18.68 13.23 6.00
C GLN A 146 -19.12 14.60 5.45
N SER A 147 -18.32 15.64 5.65
CA SER A 147 -18.61 16.97 5.13
C SER A 147 -18.64 17.01 3.60
N ARG A 148 -17.87 16.16 2.91
CA ARG A 148 -17.84 16.05 1.43
C ARG A 148 -18.99 15.21 0.90
N GLU A 149 -19.37 14.15 1.62
CA GLU A 149 -20.40 13.21 1.19
C GLU A 149 -21.83 13.66 1.55
N SER A 150 -21.98 14.58 2.52
CA SER A 150 -23.28 15.09 2.89
C SER A 150 -23.99 15.73 1.68
N LYS A 151 -25.27 15.40 1.44
CA LYS A 151 -26.04 15.98 0.33
C LYS A 151 -26.14 17.52 0.42
N ASN A 152 -25.93 18.06 1.61
CA ASN A 152 -25.92 19.50 1.91
C ASN A 152 -24.51 20.10 1.99
N ALA A 153 -23.47 19.33 1.65
CA ALA A 153 -22.07 19.73 1.59
C ALA A 153 -21.83 20.90 0.63
N LYS A 154 -22.03 22.13 1.09
CA LYS A 154 -21.67 23.32 0.33
C LYS A 154 -20.28 23.80 0.76
N GLY A 155 -19.27 22.98 0.50
CA GLY A 155 -17.90 23.51 0.45
C GLY A 155 -17.86 24.68 -0.55
N VAL A 156 -17.09 25.72 -0.25
CA VAL A 156 -16.97 26.87 -1.16
C VAL A 156 -16.33 26.39 -2.46
N ARG A 157 -17.13 26.32 -3.52
CA ARG A 157 -16.64 26.03 -4.87
C ARG A 157 -16.33 27.33 -5.60
N SER A 158 -15.36 27.28 -6.50
CA SER A 158 -15.11 28.40 -7.41
C SER A 158 -16.39 28.75 -8.16
N THR A 159 -16.75 30.03 -8.19
CA THR A 159 -17.88 30.56 -8.97
C THR A 159 -17.56 30.68 -10.46
N ARG A 160 -16.32 30.36 -10.86
CA ARG A 160 -15.86 30.47 -12.25
C ARG A 160 -16.67 29.56 -13.16
N ARG A 161 -17.27 30.15 -14.18
CA ARG A 161 -17.90 29.41 -15.28
C ARG A 161 -16.81 28.94 -16.24
N VAL A 162 -16.55 27.63 -16.29
CA VAL A 162 -15.48 27.05 -17.11
C VAL A 162 -16.10 26.38 -18.34
N LYS A 163 -15.71 26.82 -19.54
CA LYS A 163 -15.92 26.06 -20.78
C LYS A 163 -14.82 25.01 -20.87
N LYS A 164 -15.16 23.75 -20.61
CA LYS A 164 -14.21 22.63 -20.74
C LYS A 164 -14.01 22.34 -22.23
N ARG A 165 -12.77 22.43 -22.72
CA ARG A 165 -12.40 21.82 -24.00
C ARG A 165 -12.52 20.30 -23.83
N LYS A 166 -12.81 19.54 -24.90
CA LYS A 166 -12.54 18.10 -24.89
C LYS A 166 -11.08 17.92 -24.44
N LEU A 167 -10.85 17.08 -23.44
CA LEU A 167 -9.49 16.62 -23.17
C LEU A 167 -9.03 15.97 -24.47
N SER A 168 -8.05 16.58 -25.15
CA SER A 168 -7.36 15.91 -26.24
C SER A 168 -6.74 14.67 -25.60
N SER A 169 -7.21 13.49 -25.99
CA SER A 169 -6.39 12.30 -25.87
C SER A 169 -5.06 12.70 -26.50
N SER A 170 -3.94 12.55 -25.78
CA SER A 170 -2.68 12.34 -26.48
C SER A 170 -2.91 11.25 -27.52
N PRO A 171 -2.21 11.28 -28.66
CA PRO A 171 -2.37 10.23 -29.67
C PRO A 171 -2.30 8.89 -28.93
N VAL A 172 -3.33 8.07 -29.11
CA VAL A 172 -3.14 6.62 -28.95
C VAL A 172 -1.85 6.34 -29.71
N GLU A 173 -0.89 5.65 -29.09
CA GLU A 173 0.22 5.08 -29.85
C GLU A 173 -0.45 4.25 -30.95
N GLU A 174 -0.57 4.82 -32.15
CA GLU A 174 -0.92 4.05 -33.34
C GLU A 174 0.20 3.05 -33.43
N LEU A 175 -0.14 1.77 -33.22
CA LEU A 175 0.77 0.67 -33.48
C LEU A 175 1.33 0.95 -34.87
N ALA A 176 2.65 0.95 -35.01
CA ALA A 176 3.25 1.01 -36.33
C ALA A 176 2.57 -0.09 -37.17
N PRO A 177 2.31 0.11 -38.47
CA PRO A 177 1.61 -0.89 -39.28
C PRO A 177 2.26 -2.28 -39.21
N GLU A 178 3.58 -2.33 -38.98
CA GLU A 178 4.34 -3.56 -38.70
C GLU A 178 3.92 -4.25 -37.39
N ASP A 179 3.66 -3.48 -36.34
CA ASP A 179 3.16 -3.99 -35.06
C ASP A 179 1.68 -4.40 -35.19
N GLU A 180 0.86 -3.63 -35.91
CA GLU A 180 -0.55 -3.96 -36.15
C GLU A 180 -0.69 -5.33 -36.80
N GLU A 181 0.03 -5.61 -37.89
CA GLU A 181 0.06 -6.93 -38.55
C GLU A 181 0.51 -8.06 -37.60
N ARG A 182 1.48 -7.78 -36.73
CA ARG A 182 1.98 -8.75 -35.76
C ARG A 182 0.95 -9.07 -34.68
N PHE A 183 0.13 -8.10 -34.29
CA PHE A 183 -0.96 -8.30 -33.34
C PHE A 183 -2.13 -9.06 -33.97
N THR A 184 -2.55 -8.72 -35.20
CA THR A 184 -3.60 -9.46 -35.92
C THR A 184 -3.21 -10.91 -36.15
N ALA A 185 -1.98 -11.18 -36.59
CA ALA A 185 -1.51 -12.55 -36.80
C ALA A 185 -1.48 -13.35 -35.48
N LYS A 186 -1.18 -12.71 -34.35
CA LYS A 186 -1.23 -13.36 -33.03
C LYS A 186 -2.66 -13.66 -32.60
N GLU A 187 -3.59 -12.73 -32.80
CA GLU A 187 -5.00 -12.88 -32.46
C GLU A 187 -5.64 -14.01 -33.29
N GLU A 188 -5.43 -14.02 -34.61
CA GLU A 188 -5.88 -15.11 -35.49
C GLU A 188 -5.28 -16.47 -35.09
N SER A 189 -4.00 -16.50 -34.69
CA SER A 189 -3.36 -17.72 -34.23
C SER A 189 -3.90 -18.22 -32.89
N ALA A 190 -4.36 -17.33 -32.02
CA ALA A 190 -4.96 -17.67 -30.73
C ALA A 190 -6.38 -18.21 -30.94
N ASP A 191 -7.19 -17.54 -31.74
CA ASP A 191 -8.53 -17.98 -32.13
C ASP A 191 -8.51 -19.36 -32.81
N ALA A 192 -7.53 -19.59 -33.69
CA ALA A 192 -7.37 -20.87 -34.36
C ALA A 192 -6.92 -21.99 -33.39
N LYS A 193 -6.18 -21.66 -32.33
CA LYS A 193 -5.79 -22.61 -31.28
C LYS A 193 -6.95 -22.92 -30.34
N GLU A 194 -7.74 -21.92 -29.99
CA GLU A 194 -8.94 -22.07 -29.15
C GLU A 194 -9.98 -22.95 -29.85
N LYS A 195 -10.28 -22.68 -31.13
CA LYS A 195 -11.19 -23.50 -31.95
C LYS A 195 -10.73 -24.94 -32.16
N LYS A 196 -9.44 -25.23 -32.01
CA LYS A 196 -8.89 -26.61 -32.12
C LYS A 196 -8.85 -27.35 -30.78
N GLN A 197 -8.97 -26.65 -29.65
CA GLN A 197 -8.87 -27.26 -28.31
C GLN A 197 -10.21 -27.57 -27.66
N ASP A 198 -11.33 -27.16 -28.25
CA ASP A 198 -12.67 -27.52 -27.76
C ASP A 198 -13.06 -28.91 -28.29
N GLY A 199 -12.50 -29.94 -27.65
CA GLY A 199 -13.05 -31.29 -27.73
C GLY A 199 -14.23 -31.38 -26.75
N ASP A 200 -15.43 -31.68 -27.27
CA ASP A 200 -16.66 -31.76 -26.50
C ASP A 200 -16.48 -32.57 -25.20
N PHE A 201 -16.73 -31.91 -24.07
CA PHE A 201 -16.73 -32.54 -22.75
C PHE A 201 -17.96 -33.46 -22.62
N GLU A 202 -17.75 -34.78 -22.60
CA GLU A 202 -18.83 -35.74 -22.28
C GLU A 202 -18.93 -35.97 -20.75
N PRO A 203 -20.06 -35.60 -20.10
CA PRO A 203 -20.26 -35.84 -18.68
C PRO A 203 -20.59 -37.32 -18.40
N GLN A 204 -19.80 -37.96 -17.51
CA GLN A 204 -20.10 -39.30 -17.00
C GLN A 204 -21.40 -39.31 -16.20
N THR A 205 -22.37 -40.14 -16.61
CA THR A 205 -23.63 -40.32 -15.90
C THR A 205 -23.45 -41.19 -14.66
N ALA A 206 -23.66 -40.59 -13.48
CA ALA A 206 -23.68 -41.27 -12.20
C ALA A 206 -24.92 -42.18 -12.07
N LYS A 207 -24.70 -43.50 -11.97
CA LYS A 207 -25.74 -44.48 -11.65
C LYS A 207 -26.20 -44.30 -10.20
N ARG A 208 -27.46 -43.88 -10.00
CA ARG A 208 -28.14 -44.00 -8.70
C ARG A 208 -28.49 -45.48 -8.45
N ARG A 209 -27.99 -46.05 -7.35
CA ARG A 209 -28.44 -47.34 -6.82
C ARG A 209 -29.78 -47.13 -6.11
N ALA A 210 -30.74 -48.01 -6.39
CA ALA A 210 -31.90 -48.26 -5.53
C ALA A 210 -31.47 -49.15 -4.35
#